data_AF-K1U658-F1
#
_entry.id   AF-K1U658-F1
#
_cell.length_a   1.000
_cell.length_b   1.000
_cell.length_c   1.000
_cell.angle_alpha   90.00
_cell.angle_beta   90.00
_cell.angle_gamma   90.00
#
_symmetry.space_group_name_H-M   'P 1'
#
loop_
_entity.id
_entity.type
_entity.pdbx_description
1 polymer ?
#
loop_
_entity_poly.entity_id
_entity_poly.type
_entity_poly.pdbx_seq_one_letter_code
_entity_poly.pdbx_strand_id
1 'polypeptide(L)'
;MKIRNGVIDSIMLNEACSSGCGSFIQTFAESLGLDTISFSQEALVADNPVDLGTRCTVFMNSRVKQAQKEGATVGDISAGLSYSVVRNALYKVIKLRDPEQMGTNIVVQGGTFNNNAILRCFELLTGKNVVRPDIAGIMGAFGSALIAKERWNGGEC
;
A
#
# COMPACT_ATOMS: atom_id res chain seq x y z
N MET A 1 -9.31 8.39 4.07
CA MET A 1 -10.29 8.80 5.11
C MET A 1 -9.71 9.97 5.87
N LYS A 2 -10.46 11.03 6.13
CA LYS A 2 -10.07 12.11 7.04
C LYS A 2 -10.98 12.08 8.27
N ILE A 3 -10.40 12.34 9.44
CA ILE A 3 -11.09 12.37 10.73
C ILE A 3 -10.92 13.77 11.32
N ARG A 4 -12.00 14.36 11.83
CA ARG A 4 -12.00 15.64 12.54
C ARG A 4 -12.85 15.49 13.80
N ASN A 5 -12.32 15.89 14.95
CA ASN A 5 -12.99 15.79 16.27
C ASN A 5 -13.51 14.39 16.58
N GLY A 6 -12.75 13.34 16.24
CA GLY A 6 -13.14 11.95 16.48
C GLY A 6 -14.21 11.39 15.53
N VAL A 7 -14.71 12.20 14.58
CA VAL A 7 -15.73 11.80 13.61
C VAL A 7 -15.11 11.72 12.20
N ILE A 8 -15.60 10.78 11.40
CA ILE A 8 -15.21 10.66 10.00
C ILE A 8 -15.77 11.86 9.23
N ASP A 9 -14.87 12.69 8.70
CA ASP A 9 -15.19 13.87 7.89
C ASP A 9 -15.39 13.49 6.42
N SER A 10 -14.53 12.60 5.91
CA SER A 10 -14.59 12.17 4.50
C SER A 10 -13.96 10.79 4.28
N ILE A 11 -14.55 10.01 3.39
CA ILE A 11 -14.06 8.70 2.95
C ILE A 11 -13.86 8.75 1.44
N MET A 12 -12.72 8.22 0.99
CA MET A 12 -12.43 7.99 -0.43
C MET A 12 -12.09 6.51 -0.58
N LEU A 13 -12.75 5.85 -1.52
CA LEU A 13 -12.58 4.43 -1.80
C LEU A 13 -12.12 4.27 -3.24
N ASN A 14 -11.33 3.22 -3.48
CA ASN A 14 -11.02 2.78 -4.82
C ASN A 14 -12.20 1.96 -5.34
N GLU A 15 -12.70 2.28 -6.54
CA GLU A 15 -13.69 1.45 -7.22
C GLU A 15 -12.96 0.40 -8.08
N ALA A 16 -13.12 -0.87 -7.72
CA ALA A 16 -12.83 -2.07 -8.53
C ALA A 16 -11.45 -2.17 -9.24
N CYS A 17 -10.38 -1.51 -8.77
CA CYS A 17 -9.05 -1.60 -9.40
C CYS A 17 -8.05 -2.44 -8.60
N SER A 18 -7.62 -3.58 -9.17
CA SER A 18 -6.64 -4.50 -8.57
C SER A 18 -5.19 -3.99 -8.56
N SER A 19 -4.85 -2.99 -9.39
CA SER A 19 -3.49 -2.43 -9.51
C SER A 19 -2.98 -1.72 -8.24
N GLY A 20 -3.83 -1.54 -7.22
CA GLY A 20 -3.53 -0.85 -5.97
C GLY A 20 -3.64 -1.73 -4.71
N CYS A 21 -3.78 -3.05 -4.86
CA CYS A 21 -4.01 -3.98 -3.74
C CYS A 21 -2.79 -4.84 -3.42
N GLY A 22 -2.68 -5.36 -2.20
CA GLY A 22 -1.56 -6.24 -1.81
C GLY A 22 -1.46 -7.54 -2.62
N SER A 23 -2.59 -8.07 -3.09
CA SER A 23 -2.64 -9.25 -3.98
C SER A 23 -1.89 -9.05 -5.30
N PHE A 24 -1.76 -7.80 -5.74
CA PHE A 24 -0.98 -7.45 -6.93
C PHE A 24 0.51 -7.80 -6.77
N ILE A 25 1.12 -7.41 -5.65
CA ILE A 25 2.53 -7.71 -5.36
C ILE A 25 2.73 -9.21 -5.24
N GLN A 26 1.80 -9.91 -4.59
CA GLN A 26 1.85 -11.35 -4.45
C GLN A 26 1.87 -12.08 -5.80
N THR A 27 0.96 -11.72 -6.72
CA THR A 27 0.92 -12.34 -8.06
C THR A 27 2.23 -12.15 -8.84
N PHE A 28 2.87 -10.98 -8.70
CA PHE A 28 4.15 -10.73 -9.37
C PHE A 28 5.30 -11.52 -8.73
N ALA A 29 5.36 -11.59 -7.40
CA ALA A 29 6.34 -12.41 -6.70
C ALA A 29 6.26 -13.87 -7.14
N GLU A 30 5.04 -14.44 -7.17
CA GLU A 30 4.78 -15.81 -7.62
C GLU A 30 5.20 -16.01 -9.08
N SER A 31 4.91 -15.04 -9.97
CA SER A 31 5.31 -15.12 -11.38
C SER A 31 6.83 -15.12 -11.61
N LEU A 32 7.59 -14.63 -10.63
CA LEU A 32 9.05 -14.58 -10.63
C LEU A 32 9.67 -15.72 -9.81
N GLY A 33 8.85 -16.63 -9.28
CA GLY A 33 9.29 -17.77 -8.47
C GLY A 33 9.78 -17.37 -7.07
N LEU A 34 9.32 -16.25 -6.54
CA LEU A 34 9.72 -15.72 -5.23
C LEU A 34 8.53 -15.67 -4.28
N ASP A 35 8.80 -15.80 -2.98
CA ASP A 35 7.79 -15.50 -1.97
C ASP A 35 7.58 -13.98 -1.86
N THR A 36 6.40 -13.56 -1.41
CA THR A 36 6.03 -12.15 -1.34
C THR A 36 6.92 -11.35 -0.38
N ILE A 37 7.44 -11.98 0.68
CA ILE A 37 8.27 -11.29 1.69
C ILE A 37 9.64 -10.99 1.10
N SER A 38 10.33 -11.99 0.56
CA SER A 38 11.64 -11.82 -0.08
C SER A 38 11.55 -10.85 -1.25
N PHE A 39 10.52 -10.99 -2.10
CA PHE A 39 10.29 -10.06 -3.21
C PHE A 39 10.15 -8.61 -2.73
N SER A 40 9.47 -8.38 -1.61
CA SER A 40 9.29 -7.05 -1.03
C SER A 40 10.58 -6.51 -0.38
N GLN A 41 11.44 -7.38 0.13
CA GLN A 41 12.73 -7.00 0.70
C GLN A 41 13.72 -6.56 -0.38
N GLU A 42 13.73 -7.23 -1.54
CA GLU A 42 14.56 -6.83 -2.69
C GLU A 42 14.27 -5.40 -3.16
N ALA A 43 13.03 -4.91 -3.03
CA ALA A 43 12.68 -3.53 -3.35
C ALA A 43 13.38 -2.48 -2.48
N LEU A 44 13.79 -2.84 -1.25
CA LEU A 44 14.41 -1.91 -0.31
C LEU A 44 15.87 -1.59 -0.65
N VAL A 45 16.51 -2.48 -1.39
CA VAL A 45 17.92 -2.37 -1.80
C VAL A 45 18.06 -2.02 -3.28
N ALA A 46 16.95 -1.70 -3.95
CA ALA A 46 16.93 -1.37 -5.38
C ALA A 46 17.48 0.04 -5.63
N ASP A 47 18.47 0.14 -6.51
CA ASP A 47 19.08 1.42 -6.89
C ASP A 47 18.31 2.14 -8.00
N ASN A 48 17.67 1.39 -8.91
CA ASN A 48 17.06 1.94 -10.12
C ASN A 48 15.62 1.42 -10.33
N PRO A 49 14.64 1.82 -9.49
CA PRO A 49 13.26 1.36 -9.60
C PRO A 49 12.68 1.54 -11.01
N VAL A 50 12.13 0.48 -11.57
CA VAL A 50 11.53 0.53 -12.92
C VAL A 50 10.27 1.40 -12.90
N ASP A 51 10.16 2.38 -13.81
CA ASP A 51 8.92 3.12 -13.95
C ASP A 51 7.85 2.28 -14.68
N LEU A 52 6.90 1.76 -13.90
CA LEU A 52 5.77 0.98 -14.38
C LEU A 52 4.47 1.81 -14.48
N GLY A 53 4.50 3.08 -14.05
CA GLY A 53 3.36 4.00 -14.04
C GLY A 53 2.18 3.53 -13.18
N THR A 54 0.96 3.97 -13.49
CA THR A 54 -0.28 3.52 -12.80
C THR A 54 -1.17 2.69 -13.72
N ARG A 55 -0.58 1.83 -14.55
CA ARG A 55 -1.30 1.08 -15.59
C ARG A 55 -2.12 -0.08 -14.99
N CYS A 56 -3.06 -0.63 -15.75
CA CYS A 56 -3.77 -1.84 -15.36
C CYS A 56 -2.77 -3.02 -15.21
N THR A 57 -3.03 -3.93 -14.26
CA THR A 57 -2.23 -5.13 -13.99
C THR A 57 -1.85 -5.92 -15.25
N VAL A 58 -2.77 -6.02 -16.20
CA VAL A 58 -2.54 -6.69 -17.49
C VAL A 58 -1.39 -6.06 -18.26
N PHE A 59 -1.33 -4.73 -18.34
CA PHE A 59 -0.25 -4.02 -19.03
C PHE A 59 1.04 -4.01 -18.22
N MET A 60 0.94 -4.03 -16.88
CA MET A 60 2.13 -4.13 -16.03
C MET A 60 2.86 -5.45 -16.24
N ASN A 61 2.16 -6.58 -16.42
CA ASN A 61 2.79 -7.87 -16.71
C ASN A 61 3.69 -7.80 -17.96
N SER A 62 3.19 -7.20 -19.04
CA SER A 62 3.97 -7.03 -20.27
C SER A 62 5.18 -6.11 -20.06
N ARG A 63 5.03 -5.02 -19.29
CA ARG A 63 6.14 -4.09 -19.01
C ARG A 63 7.19 -4.72 -18.10
N VAL A 64 6.80 -5.50 -17.10
CA VAL A 64 7.74 -6.24 -16.23
C VAL A 64 8.56 -7.22 -17.06
N LYS A 65 7.91 -8.04 -17.92
CA LYS A 65 8.62 -8.95 -18.83
C LYS A 65 9.59 -8.21 -19.75
N GLN A 66 9.22 -7.02 -20.21
CA GLN A 66 10.10 -6.18 -21.01
C GLN A 66 11.29 -5.66 -20.18
N ALA A 67 11.05 -5.15 -18.98
CA ALA A 67 12.10 -4.66 -18.09
C ALA A 67 13.11 -5.76 -17.72
N GLN A 68 12.64 -6.99 -17.51
CA GLN A 68 13.52 -8.16 -17.33
C GLN A 68 14.43 -8.39 -18.54
N LYS A 69 13.91 -8.28 -19.77
CA LYS A 69 14.71 -8.37 -21.00
C LYS A 69 15.69 -7.22 -21.17
N GLU A 70 15.34 -6.04 -20.65
CA GLU A 70 16.19 -4.84 -20.60
C GLU A 70 17.26 -4.93 -19.47
N GLY A 71 17.27 -6.01 -18.68
CA GLY A 71 18.27 -6.27 -17.64
C GLY A 71 17.93 -5.72 -16.25
N ALA A 72 16.68 -5.29 -16.02
CA ALA A 72 16.26 -4.85 -14.69
C ALA A 72 16.33 -5.98 -13.66
N THR A 73 16.83 -5.66 -12.47
CA THR A 73 16.90 -6.63 -11.37
C THR A 73 15.51 -6.90 -10.78
N VAL A 74 15.39 -7.97 -10.00
CA VAL A 74 14.16 -8.26 -9.24
C VAL A 74 13.85 -7.10 -8.28
N GLY A 75 14.87 -6.54 -7.63
CA GLY A 75 14.73 -5.38 -6.75
C GLY A 75 14.17 -4.17 -7.49
N ASP A 76 14.72 -3.83 -8.65
CA ASP A 76 14.25 -2.68 -9.46
C ASP A 76 12.78 -2.84 -9.88
N ILE A 77 12.39 -4.06 -10.26
CA ILE A 77 11.00 -4.39 -10.63
C ILE A 77 10.09 -4.30 -9.40
N SER A 78 10.49 -4.89 -8.28
CA SER A 78 9.71 -4.90 -7.04
C SER A 78 9.51 -3.49 -6.48
N ALA A 79 10.55 -2.67 -6.51
CA ALA A 79 10.48 -1.24 -6.17
C ALA A 79 9.54 -0.51 -7.13
N GLY A 80 9.68 -0.73 -8.44
CA GLY A 80 8.78 -0.18 -9.45
C GLY A 80 7.30 -0.50 -9.21
N LEU A 81 6.98 -1.76 -8.90
CA LEU A 81 5.62 -2.19 -8.57
C LEU A 81 5.11 -1.54 -7.28
N SER A 82 5.99 -1.41 -6.27
CA SER A 82 5.67 -0.74 -5.01
C SER A 82 5.31 0.73 -5.24
N TYR A 83 6.10 1.45 -6.06
CA TYR A 83 5.77 2.80 -6.49
C TYR A 83 4.43 2.86 -7.24
N SER A 84 4.14 1.91 -8.13
CA SER A 84 2.88 1.86 -8.88
C SER A 84 1.66 1.74 -7.96
N VAL A 85 1.73 0.85 -6.96
CA VAL A 85 0.66 0.66 -5.96
C VAL A 85 0.43 1.95 -5.19
N VAL A 86 1.49 2.58 -4.70
CA VAL A 86 1.39 3.82 -3.92
C VAL A 86 0.90 4.99 -4.76
N ARG A 87 1.41 5.16 -5.99
CA ARG A 87 0.93 6.20 -6.93
C ARG A 87 -0.54 6.03 -7.27
N ASN A 88 -1.01 4.79 -7.44
CA ASN A 88 -2.43 4.52 -7.64
C ASN A 88 -3.25 4.98 -6.44
N ALA A 89 -2.84 4.60 -5.22
CA ALA A 89 -3.52 5.01 -3.99
C ALA A 89 -3.55 6.55 -3.83
N LEU A 90 -2.40 7.22 -3.97
CA LEU A 90 -2.29 8.66 -3.76
C LEU A 90 -3.05 9.47 -4.84
N TYR A 91 -2.84 9.16 -6.11
CA TYR A 91 -3.26 10.04 -7.20
C TYR A 91 -4.58 9.64 -7.86
N LYS A 92 -4.96 8.35 -7.83
CA LYS A 92 -6.23 7.90 -8.40
C LYS A 92 -7.33 7.80 -7.37
N VAL A 93 -7.02 7.26 -6.18
CA VAL A 93 -8.00 7.02 -5.11
C VAL A 93 -8.16 8.25 -4.22
N ILE A 94 -7.07 8.68 -3.58
CA ILE A 94 -7.05 9.84 -2.67
C ILE A 94 -7.14 11.16 -3.47
N LYS A 95 -6.81 11.13 -4.76
CA LYS A 95 -6.75 12.31 -5.65
C LYS A 95 -5.91 13.44 -5.04
N LEU A 96 -4.82 13.05 -4.38
CA LEU A 96 -3.91 13.96 -3.71
C LEU A 96 -3.26 14.89 -4.75
N ARG A 97 -3.52 16.19 -4.64
CA ARG A 97 -2.89 17.22 -5.50
C ARG A 97 -1.70 17.87 -4.82
N ASP A 98 -1.76 17.96 -3.50
CA ASP A 98 -0.76 18.58 -2.65
C ASP A 98 -0.65 17.78 -1.35
N PRO A 99 0.55 17.26 -0.99
CA PRO A 99 0.78 16.55 0.25
C PRO A 99 0.38 17.31 1.52
N GLU A 100 0.35 18.64 1.52
CA GLU A 100 -0.10 19.43 2.68
C GLU A 100 -1.56 19.14 3.07
N GLN A 101 -2.39 18.69 2.11
CA GLN A 101 -3.79 18.38 2.35
C GLN A 101 -4.03 17.11 3.19
N MET A 102 -2.99 16.30 3.42
CA MET A 102 -3.07 15.07 4.21
C MET A 102 -3.15 15.33 5.72
N GLY A 103 -2.85 16.54 6.16
CA GLY A 103 -2.75 16.90 7.57
C GLY A 103 -1.40 16.50 8.19
N THR A 104 -1.31 16.65 9.52
CA THR A 104 -0.08 16.40 10.29
C THR A 104 0.03 14.96 10.76
N ASN A 105 -1.08 14.35 11.15
CA ASN A 105 -1.13 13.00 11.70
C ASN A 105 -1.63 12.02 10.65
N ILE A 106 -0.69 11.35 9.97
CA ILE A 106 -1.00 10.38 8.93
C ILE A 106 -0.81 8.98 9.49
N VAL A 107 -1.87 8.17 9.45
CA VAL A 107 -1.84 6.76 9.87
C VAL A 107 -2.11 5.88 8.67
N VAL A 108 -1.26 4.88 8.46
CA VAL A 108 -1.42 3.87 7.41
C VAL A 108 -1.75 2.51 8.03
N GLN A 109 -2.68 1.79 7.43
CA GLN A 109 -3.22 0.52 7.93
C GLN A 109 -3.67 -0.39 6.78
N GLY A 110 -3.84 -1.67 7.05
CA GLY A 110 -4.14 -2.72 6.08
C GLY A 110 -2.90 -3.57 5.77
N GLY A 111 -3.14 -4.82 5.34
CA GLY A 111 -2.07 -5.82 5.14
C GLY A 111 -0.99 -5.39 4.13
N THR A 112 -1.33 -4.56 3.14
CA THR A 112 -0.35 -4.00 2.19
C THR A 112 0.74 -3.18 2.88
N PHE A 113 0.44 -2.49 3.99
CA PHE A 113 1.42 -1.69 4.73
C PHE A 113 2.34 -2.53 5.63
N ASN A 114 2.12 -3.84 5.74
CA ASN A 114 3.13 -4.75 6.32
C ASN A 114 4.35 -4.88 5.41
N ASN A 115 4.23 -4.54 4.12
CA ASN A 115 5.35 -4.42 3.21
C ASN A 115 6.10 -3.09 3.45
N ASN A 116 7.34 -3.21 3.93
CA ASN A 116 8.20 -2.05 4.21
C ASN A 116 8.52 -1.23 2.95
N ALA A 117 8.61 -1.84 1.77
CA ALA A 117 8.85 -1.10 0.53
C ALA A 117 7.67 -0.21 0.15
N ILE A 118 6.44 -0.68 0.38
CA ILE A 118 5.22 0.13 0.18
C ILE A 118 5.20 1.31 1.14
N LEU A 119 5.47 1.06 2.44
CA LEU A 119 5.58 2.11 3.45
C LEU A 119 6.62 3.16 3.03
N ARG A 120 7.81 2.71 2.65
CA ARG A 120 8.91 3.59 2.24
C ARG A 120 8.57 4.39 0.99
N CYS A 121 7.98 3.76 -0.03
CA CYS A 121 7.53 4.46 -1.24
C CYS A 121 6.47 5.52 -0.91
N PHE A 122 5.59 5.25 0.05
CA PHE A 122 4.60 6.22 0.51
C PHE A 122 5.24 7.45 1.14
N GLU A 123 6.18 7.26 2.06
CA GLU A 123 6.93 8.35 2.69
C GLU A 123 7.68 9.18 1.65
N LEU A 124 8.39 8.53 0.73
CA LEU A 124 9.18 9.20 -0.31
C LEU A 124 8.30 10.02 -1.27
N LEU A 125 7.15 9.49 -1.69
CA LEU A 125 6.26 10.19 -2.61
C LEU A 125 5.49 11.34 -1.95
N THR A 126 5.16 11.21 -0.67
CA THR A 126 4.41 12.25 0.05
C THR A 126 5.31 13.27 0.73
N GLY A 127 6.57 12.94 0.99
CA GLY A 127 7.47 13.73 1.82
C GLY A 127 6.99 13.84 3.27
N LYS A 128 6.12 12.94 3.73
CA LYS A 128 5.51 12.97 5.06
C LYS A 128 5.97 11.77 5.87
N ASN A 129 6.18 12.00 7.17
CA ASN A 129 6.31 10.93 8.14
C ASN A 129 4.92 10.33 8.39
N VAL A 130 4.82 9.01 8.34
CA VAL A 130 3.55 8.29 8.55
C VAL A 130 3.69 7.30 9.70
N VAL A 131 2.62 7.15 10.46
CA VAL A 131 2.54 6.19 11.56
C VAL A 131 1.96 4.90 11.01
N ARG A 132 2.73 3.81 11.11
CA ARG A 132 2.24 2.44 10.89
C ARG A 132 2.17 1.73 12.25
N PRO A 133 0.98 1.38 12.76
CA PRO A 133 0.85 0.54 13.95
C PRO A 133 1.43 -0.86 13.71
N ASP A 134 1.96 -1.51 14.74
CA ASP A 134 2.49 -2.89 14.64
C ASP A 134 1.41 -3.90 14.22
N ILE A 135 0.15 -3.57 14.52
CA ILE A 135 -1.03 -4.35 14.18
C ILE A 135 -1.75 -3.82 12.92
N ALA A 136 -1.06 -3.09 12.04
CA ALA A 136 -1.63 -2.45 10.85
C ALA A 136 -2.53 -3.38 10.02
N GLY A 137 -2.15 -4.66 9.88
CA GLY A 137 -2.93 -5.67 9.14
C GLY A 137 -4.29 -6.04 9.74
N ILE A 138 -4.51 -5.80 11.04
CA ILE A 138 -5.70 -6.25 11.78
C ILE A 138 -6.45 -5.10 12.48
N MET A 139 -6.12 -3.85 12.16
CA MET A 139 -6.74 -2.65 12.78
C MET A 139 -8.27 -2.65 12.71
N GLY A 140 -8.86 -3.17 11.63
CA GLY A 140 -10.31 -3.30 11.50
C GLY A 140 -10.90 -4.28 12.54
N ALA A 141 -10.29 -5.45 12.72
CA ALA A 141 -10.72 -6.42 13.73
C ALA A 141 -10.53 -5.89 15.15
N PHE A 142 -9.43 -5.17 15.39
CA PHE A 142 -9.18 -4.49 16.67
C PHE A 142 -10.26 -3.44 16.97
N GLY A 143 -10.63 -2.62 15.97
CA GLY A 143 -11.74 -1.66 16.10
C GLY A 143 -13.07 -2.34 16.42
N SER A 144 -13.40 -3.44 15.75
CA SER A 144 -14.60 -4.24 16.05
C SER A 144 -14.61 -4.77 17.49
N ALA A 145 -13.46 -5.26 17.98
CA ALA A 145 -13.33 -5.74 19.36
C ALA A 145 -13.54 -4.62 20.39
N LEU A 146 -13.03 -3.41 20.14
CA LEU A 146 -13.26 -2.25 21.00
C LEU A 146 -14.75 -1.87 21.06
N ILE A 147 -15.43 -1.86 19.91
CA ILE A 147 -16.87 -1.57 19.83
C ILE A 147 -17.67 -2.64 20.59
N ALA A 148 -17.32 -3.92 20.43
CA ALA A 148 -17.97 -5.00 21.15
C ALA A 148 -17.80 -4.87 22.67
N LYS A 149 -16.59 -4.52 23.12
CA LYS A 149 -16.30 -4.26 24.54
C LYS A 149 -17.07 -3.06 25.08
N GLU A 150 -17.18 -1.96 24.33
CA GLU A 150 -17.92 -0.76 24.72
C GLU A 150 -19.43 -1.04 24.85
N ARG A 151 -19.99 -1.85 23.94
CA ARG A 151 -21.41 -2.22 23.94
C ARG A 151 -21.76 -3.38 24.88
N TRP A 152 -20.77 -3.94 25.56
CA TRP A 152 -20.99 -5.04 26.48
C TRP A 152 -21.64 -4.55 27.77
N ASN A 153 -22.88 -4.97 28.01
CA ASN A 153 -23.65 -4.58 29.19
C ASN A 153 -23.46 -5.56 30.38
N GLY A 154 -22.44 -6.42 30.37
CA GLY A 154 -22.16 -7.34 31.48
C GLY A 154 -23.03 -8.60 31.55
N GLY A 155 -23.66 -9.01 30.45
CA GLY A 155 -24.34 -10.32 30.36
C GLY A 155 -23.34 -11.47 30.46
N GLU A 156 -23.77 -12.73 30.55
CA GLU A 156 -22.87 -13.88 30.36
C GLU A 156 -22.78 -14.22 28.86
N CYS A 157 -21.61 -14.72 28.42
CA CYS A 157 -21.33 -15.12 27.04
C CYS A 157 -22.06 -16.40 26.63
#